data_AF-A0A803MEY5-F1
#
_entry.id   AF-A0A803MEY5-F1
#
_cell.length_a   1.000
_cell.length_b   1.000
_cell.length_c   1.000
_cell.angle_alpha   90.00
_cell.angle_beta   90.00
_cell.angle_gamma   90.00
#
_symmetry.space_group_name_H-M   'P 1'
#
loop_
_entity.id
_entity.type
_entity.pdbx_description
1 polymer ?
#
loop_
_entity_poly.entity_id
_entity_poly.type
_entity_poly.pdbx_seq_one_letter_code
_entity_poly.pdbx_strand_id
1 'polypeptide(L)'
;MNSQNEEQAVTTEKTTAATAVSATVSSRNNGRIKTPSNFIGRHRLQAAISHLDQQIQYIQSELDDLDTIGGPSTVCNEIISGIESVPDPLLPMTKGPVDVNWERWFGGASSSRSHRRWI
;
A
#
# COMPACT_ATOMS: atom_id res chain seq x y z
N MET A 1 54.90 -9.58 16.49
CA MET A 1 54.85 -10.65 17.51
C MET A 1 53.39 -10.89 17.87
N ASN A 2 52.94 -12.15 17.68
CA ASN A 2 51.73 -12.87 18.16
C ASN A 2 50.35 -12.25 17.82
N SER A 3 49.37 -12.85 17.11
CA SER A 3 48.93 -14.24 16.87
C SER A 3 48.56 -15.07 18.12
N GLN A 4 47.25 -15.32 18.30
CA GLN A 4 46.55 -16.46 18.98
C GLN A 4 45.03 -16.08 19.09
N ASN A 5 44.05 -16.74 18.44
CA ASN A 5 43.40 -18.06 18.68
C ASN A 5 42.75 -18.13 20.09
N GLU A 6 41.57 -18.70 20.40
CA GLU A 6 40.63 -19.72 19.88
C GLU A 6 39.31 -19.58 20.70
N GLU A 7 38.11 -19.74 20.12
CA GLU A 7 37.26 -20.95 20.14
C GLU A 7 36.95 -21.54 21.53
N GLN A 8 35.66 -21.55 21.93
CA GLN A 8 35.05 -22.66 22.68
C GLN A 8 33.56 -22.82 22.35
N ALA A 9 33.29 -23.85 21.54
CA ALA A 9 32.02 -24.57 21.51
C ALA A 9 32.07 -25.68 22.57
N VAL A 10 31.01 -25.83 23.36
CA VAL A 10 30.76 -27.03 24.16
C VAL A 10 29.40 -27.58 23.76
N THR A 11 29.45 -28.79 23.19
CA THR A 11 28.30 -29.66 22.94
C THR A 11 28.33 -30.81 23.96
N THR A 12 27.24 -31.59 23.96
CA THR A 12 26.99 -32.88 24.66
C THR A 12 26.31 -32.72 26.05
N GLU A 13 25.26 -33.44 26.47
CA GLU A 13 24.87 -34.84 26.22
C GLU A 13 23.35 -35.14 26.34
N LYS A 14 23.05 -36.32 25.79
CA LYS A 14 21.82 -37.11 25.58
C LYS A 14 21.37 -37.86 26.83
N THR A 15 20.06 -37.99 27.09
CA THR A 15 19.41 -39.12 27.83
C THR A 15 17.90 -39.09 27.56
N THR A 16 17.35 -39.85 26.59
CA THR A 16 16.80 -41.22 26.67
C THR A 16 15.88 -41.51 27.88
N ALA A 17 14.56 -41.50 27.67
CA ALA A 17 13.60 -42.42 28.29
C ALA A 17 12.21 -42.26 27.64
N ALA A 18 11.92 -43.10 26.64
CA ALA A 18 10.56 -43.36 26.17
C ALA A 18 10.08 -44.64 26.83
N THR A 19 8.99 -44.55 27.61
CA THR A 19 7.92 -45.56 27.80
C THR A 19 7.16 -45.23 29.09
N ALA A 20 5.90 -44.80 28.96
CA ALA A 20 4.80 -45.24 29.81
C ALA A 20 3.47 -44.80 29.20
N VAL A 21 2.72 -45.80 28.77
CA VAL A 21 1.32 -45.76 28.36
C VAL A 21 0.42 -45.13 29.43
N SER A 22 -0.59 -44.37 28.99
CA SER A 22 -1.99 -44.64 29.35
C SER A 22 -2.90 -43.58 28.74
N ALA A 23 -3.71 -44.03 27.78
CA ALA A 23 -4.92 -43.34 27.40
C ALA A 23 -5.95 -43.48 28.54
N THR A 24 -6.46 -42.35 29.03
CA THR A 24 -7.78 -42.31 29.65
C THR A 24 -8.54 -41.10 29.14
N VAL A 25 -9.65 -41.41 28.48
CA VAL A 25 -10.65 -40.48 27.99
C VAL A 25 -11.30 -39.78 29.18
N SER A 26 -11.33 -38.45 29.13
CA SER A 26 -12.34 -37.64 29.83
C SER A 26 -12.36 -36.26 29.19
N SER A 27 -13.04 -36.15 28.05
CA SER A 27 -13.50 -34.86 27.54
C SER A 27 -14.62 -34.38 28.47
N ARG A 28 -14.23 -33.81 29.60
CA ARG A 28 -15.13 -33.10 30.50
C ARG A 28 -15.38 -31.74 29.87
N ASN A 29 -16.65 -31.51 29.53
CA ASN A 29 -17.21 -30.18 29.25
C ASN A 29 -16.74 -29.19 30.33
N ASN A 30 -15.66 -28.47 30.04
CA ASN A 30 -15.23 -27.37 30.89
C ASN A 30 -16.00 -26.14 30.42
N GLY A 31 -16.95 -25.69 31.24
CA GLY A 31 -17.69 -24.46 31.03
C GLY A 31 -16.71 -23.35 30.69
N ARG A 32 -16.77 -22.87 29.46
CA ARG A 32 -15.95 -21.76 28.98
C ARG A 32 -16.44 -20.51 29.71
N ILE A 33 -15.85 -20.24 30.86
CA ILE A 33 -15.89 -18.95 31.53
C ILE A 33 -15.47 -17.94 30.45
N LYS A 34 -16.42 -17.13 30.00
CA LYS A 34 -16.14 -15.97 29.15
C LYS A 34 -15.48 -14.94 30.06
N THR A 35 -14.19 -15.11 30.31
CA THR A 35 -13.38 -14.06 30.91
C THR A 35 -13.43 -12.86 29.97
N PRO A 36 -13.49 -11.61 30.50
CA PRO A 36 -13.44 -10.43 29.64
C PRO A 36 -12.19 -10.52 28.78
N SER A 37 -12.40 -10.34 27.48
CA SER A 37 -11.48 -10.57 26.37
C SER A 37 -10.31 -9.57 26.36
N ASN A 38 -9.49 -9.57 27.42
CA ASN A 38 -8.28 -8.76 27.53
C ASN A 38 -7.03 -9.58 27.19
N PHE A 39 -7.17 -10.87 26.84
CA PHE A 39 -6.05 -11.70 26.40
C PHE A 39 -5.88 -11.57 24.89
N ILE A 40 -5.02 -10.65 24.46
CA ILE A 40 -4.51 -10.66 23.09
C ILE A 40 -3.68 -11.93 22.94
N GLY A 41 -4.21 -12.89 22.18
CA GLY A 41 -3.48 -14.13 21.90
C GLY A 41 -2.15 -13.84 21.21
N ARG A 42 -1.12 -14.68 21.45
CA ARG A 42 0.24 -14.48 20.94
C ARG A 42 0.29 -14.16 19.44
N HIS A 43 -0.53 -14.85 18.63
CA HIS A 43 -0.62 -14.58 17.19
C HIS A 43 -1.13 -13.17 16.86
N ARG A 44 -2.09 -12.66 17.63
CA ARG A 44 -2.62 -11.29 17.45
C ARG A 44 -1.56 -10.26 17.79
N LEU A 45 -0.77 -10.50 18.84
CA LEU A 45 0.35 -9.64 19.19
C LEU A 45 1.41 -9.65 18.09
N GLN A 46 1.79 -10.84 17.59
CA GLN A 46 2.75 -10.98 16.51
C GLN A 46 2.28 -10.29 15.21
N ALA A 47 1.00 -10.42 14.87
CA ALA A 47 0.43 -9.74 13.71
C ALA A 47 0.44 -8.21 13.89
N ALA A 48 0.14 -7.71 15.10
CA ALA A 48 0.21 -6.28 15.39
C ALA A 48 1.65 -5.74 15.28
N ILE A 49 2.65 -6.49 15.79
CA ILE A 49 4.06 -6.15 15.65
C ILE A 49 4.45 -6.11 14.17
N SER A 50 4.16 -7.18 13.41
CA SER A 50 4.47 -7.24 11.99
C SER A 50 3.80 -6.11 11.19
N HIS A 51 2.58 -5.73 11.54
CA HIS A 51 1.87 -4.62 10.91
C HIS A 51 2.52 -3.26 11.24
N LEU A 52 3.00 -3.08 12.47
CA LEU A 52 3.74 -1.87 12.86
C LEU A 52 5.10 -1.80 12.15
N ASP A 53 5.82 -2.91 12.06
CA ASP A 53 7.10 -2.99 11.35
C ASP A 53 6.93 -2.64 9.86
N GLN A 54 5.87 -3.14 9.22
CA GLN A 54 5.53 -2.77 7.84
C GLN A 54 5.24 -1.27 7.68
N GLN A 55 4.47 -0.68 8.60
CA GLN A 55 4.21 0.76 8.57
C GLN A 55 5.49 1.58 8.75
N ILE A 56 6.39 1.15 9.65
CA ILE A 56 7.69 1.79 9.83
C ILE A 56 8.48 1.74 8.51
N GLN A 57 8.51 0.59 7.85
CA GLN A 57 9.19 0.44 6.56
C GLN A 57 8.58 1.34 5.48
N TYR A 58 7.25 1.40 5.37
CA TYR A 58 6.59 2.26 4.37
C TYR A 58 6.87 3.74 4.61
N ILE A 59 6.81 4.20 5.85
CA ILE A 59 7.08 5.60 6.19
C ILE A 59 8.54 5.94 5.88
N GLN A 60 9.48 5.04 6.17
CA GLN A 60 10.89 5.23 5.83
C GLN A 60 11.11 5.31 4.32
N SER A 61 10.51 4.39 3.54
CA SER A 61 10.63 4.44 2.08
C SER A 61 10.01 5.70 1.47
N GLU A 62 8.86 6.15 1.99
CA GLU A 62 8.22 7.38 1.52
C GLU A 62 9.09 8.61 1.82
N LEU A 63 9.75 8.63 2.99
CA LEU A 63 10.63 9.73 3.36
C LEU A 63 11.90 9.76 2.49
N ASP A 64 12.46 8.61 2.15
CA ASP A 64 13.57 8.50 1.21
C ASP A 64 13.16 9.00 -0.19
N ASP A 65 11.97 8.63 -0.67
CA ASP A 65 11.44 9.13 -1.94
C ASP A 65 11.24 10.66 -1.91
N LEU A 66 10.69 11.22 -0.82
CA LEU A 66 10.49 12.66 -0.67
C LEU A 66 11.79 13.46 -0.61
N ASP A 67 12.89 12.88 -0.14
CA ASP A 67 14.21 13.54 -0.18
C ASP A 67 14.76 13.64 -1.62
N THR A 68 14.37 12.69 -2.49
CA THR A 68 14.72 12.73 -3.92
C THR A 68 13.80 13.64 -4.74
N ILE A 69 12.52 13.75 -4.36
CA ILE A 69 11.55 14.58 -5.06
C ILE A 69 11.81 16.04 -4.68
N GLY A 70 12.10 16.87 -5.67
CA GLY A 70 12.34 18.29 -5.46
C GLY A 70 11.15 19.00 -4.79
N GLY A 71 11.41 20.18 -4.21
CA GLY A 71 10.36 20.96 -3.55
C GLY A 71 9.16 21.26 -4.45
N PRO A 72 7.96 21.53 -3.88
CA PRO A 72 6.73 21.67 -4.64
C PRO A 72 6.76 22.84 -5.64
N SER A 73 7.55 23.88 -5.38
CA SER A 73 7.76 24.98 -6.32
C SER A 73 8.37 24.51 -7.65
N THR A 74 9.34 23.60 -7.60
CA THR A 74 10.00 23.05 -8.79
C THR A 74 9.03 22.20 -9.59
N VAL A 75 8.34 21.27 -8.93
CA VAL A 75 7.36 20.37 -9.57
C VAL A 75 6.21 21.18 -10.19
N CYS A 76 5.68 22.19 -9.49
CA CYS A 76 4.63 23.04 -10.04
C CYS A 76 5.08 23.83 -11.27
N ASN A 77 6.32 24.32 -11.29
CA ASN A 77 6.87 25.00 -12.46
C ASN A 77 7.00 24.06 -13.66
N GLU A 78 7.41 22.81 -13.45
CA GLU A 78 7.46 21.79 -14.50
C GLU A 78 6.07 21.49 -15.06
N ILE A 79 5.07 21.36 -14.18
CA ILE A 79 3.67 21.14 -14.57
C ILE A 79 3.15 22.31 -15.41
N ILE A 80 3.35 23.54 -14.95
CA ILE A 80 2.94 24.75 -15.68
C ILE A 80 3.63 24.79 -17.04
N SER A 81 4.94 24.55 -17.08
CA SER A 81 5.71 24.51 -18.33
C SER A 81 5.18 23.46 -19.30
N GLY A 82 4.77 22.29 -18.79
CA GLY A 82 4.13 21.23 -19.58
C GLY A 82 2.78 21.67 -20.15
N ILE A 83 1.92 22.27 -19.32
CA ILE A 83 0.59 22.75 -19.73
C ILE A 83 0.70 23.89 -20.76
N GLU A 84 1.67 24.79 -20.60
CA GLU A 84 1.88 25.92 -21.50
C GLU A 84 2.54 25.52 -22.83
N SER A 85 3.15 24.33 -22.91
CA SER A 85 3.89 23.89 -24.10
C SER A 85 3.00 23.60 -25.32
N VAL A 86 1.80 23.05 -25.11
CA VAL A 86 0.85 22.71 -26.18
C VAL A 86 -0.50 23.30 -25.83
N PRO A 87 -1.04 24.21 -26.66
CA PRO A 87 -2.29 24.85 -26.35
C PRO A 87 -3.47 23.87 -26.52
N ASP A 88 -4.36 23.81 -25.54
CA ASP A 88 -5.50 22.90 -25.53
C ASP A 88 -6.56 23.32 -26.57
N PRO A 89 -6.88 22.50 -27.59
CA PRO A 89 -7.85 22.85 -28.64
C PRO A 89 -9.27 23.12 -28.13
N LEU A 90 -9.60 22.72 -26.89
CA LEU A 90 -10.89 22.97 -26.26
C LEU A 90 -10.98 24.33 -25.56
N LEU A 91 -9.86 25.04 -25.41
CA LEU A 91 -9.84 26.34 -24.74
C LEU A 91 -9.99 27.48 -25.76
N PRO A 92 -10.81 28.52 -25.45
CA PRO A 92 -11.04 29.66 -26.35
C PRO A 92 -9.77 30.45 -26.72
N MET A 93 -8.72 30.33 -25.90
CA MET A 93 -7.44 31.00 -26.11
C MET A 93 -6.64 30.38 -27.28
N THR A 94 -6.95 29.14 -27.62
CA THR A 94 -6.19 28.34 -28.58
C THR A 94 -6.64 28.69 -30.00
N LYS A 95 -5.84 29.50 -30.69
CA LYS A 95 -6.08 29.82 -32.10
C LYS A 95 -5.67 28.64 -32.99
N GLY A 96 -6.51 27.62 -33.02
CA GLY A 96 -6.44 26.52 -33.98
C GLY A 96 -7.36 26.77 -35.18
N PRO A 97 -7.14 26.09 -36.33
CA PRO A 97 -8.14 26.02 -37.38
C PRO A 97 -9.45 25.50 -36.77
N VAL A 98 -10.56 26.22 -36.96
CA VAL A 98 -11.88 25.71 -36.57
C VAL A 98 -12.12 24.47 -37.43
N ASP A 99 -12.01 23.29 -36.81
CA ASP A 99 -12.34 22.05 -37.49
C ASP A 99 -13.88 22.02 -37.63
N VAL A 100 -14.32 22.17 -38.88
CA VAL A 100 -15.73 22.28 -39.27
C VAL A 100 -16.54 21.07 -38.81
N ASN A 101 -15.89 19.92 -38.59
CA ASN A 101 -16.55 18.73 -38.08
C ASN A 101 -17.01 18.86 -36.61
N TRP A 102 -16.47 19.80 -35.84
CA TRP A 102 -16.88 20.05 -34.44
C TRP A 102 -18.26 20.72 -34.37
N GLU A 103 -18.62 21.53 -35.36
CA GLU A 103 -19.97 22.09 -35.47
C GLU A 103 -21.01 20.97 -35.59
N ARG A 104 -20.69 19.80 -36.15
CA ARG A 104 -21.61 18.66 -36.21
C ARG A 104 -21.87 18.00 -34.84
N TRP A 105 -20.91 18.06 -33.91
CA TRP A 105 -21.00 17.45 -32.58
C TRP A 105 -21.47 18.42 -31.49
N PHE A 106 -21.07 19.69 -31.58
CA PHE A 106 -21.35 20.73 -30.57
C PHE A 106 -22.25 21.86 -31.08
N GLY A 107 -22.26 22.10 -32.39
CA GLY A 107 -23.22 22.99 -33.04
C GLY A 107 -24.53 22.24 -33.24
N GLY A 108 -25.41 22.29 -32.25
CA GLY A 108 -26.72 21.63 -32.30
C GLY A 108 -27.34 21.76 -33.70
N ALA A 109 -27.64 20.62 -34.32
CA ALA A 109 -27.99 20.56 -35.73
C ALA A 109 -29.00 21.65 -36.11
N SER A 110 -28.61 22.56 -36.99
CA SER A 110 -29.52 23.52 -37.65
C SER A 110 -30.38 22.80 -38.69
N SER A 111 -31.04 21.72 -38.27
CA SER A 111 -32.11 21.12 -39.02
C SER A 111 -33.37 21.34 -38.20
N SER A 112 -34.26 22.14 -38.78
CA SER A 112 -35.60 22.54 -38.34
C SER A 112 -36.52 21.43 -37.81
N ARG A 113 -36.06 20.17 -37.68
CA ARG A 113 -36.81 19.06 -37.10
C ARG A 113 -35.88 18.08 -36.41
N SER A 114 -35.76 18.15 -35.09
CA SER A 114 -35.96 16.99 -34.20
C SER A 114 -35.51 17.34 -32.79
N HIS A 115 -36.48 17.32 -31.88
CA HIS A 115 -36.30 17.38 -30.44
C HIS A 115 -35.57 16.13 -29.89
N ARG A 116 -34.27 16.00 -30.15
CA ARG A 116 -33.44 15.01 -29.44
C ARG A 116 -32.31 15.70 -28.70
N ARG A 117 -32.70 16.32 -27.59
CA ARG A 117 -31.78 16.72 -26.53
C ARG A 117 -31.60 15.52 -25.60
N TRP A 118 -30.37 15.09 -25.40
CA TRP A 118 -29.97 14.46 -24.15
C TRP A 118 -29.50 15.61 -23.25
N ILE A 119 -29.79 15.49 -21.95
CA ILE A 119 -29.86 16.54 -20.90
C ILE A 119 -31.25 17.13 -20.74
#